data_AF-A0A9P7JFU7-F1
#
_entry.id   AF-A0A9P7JFU7-F1
#
_cell.length_a   1.000
_cell.length_b   1.000
_cell.length_c   1.000
_cell.angle_alpha   90.00
_cell.angle_beta   90.00
_cell.angle_gamma   90.00
#
_symmetry.space_group_name_H-M   'P 1'
#
loop_
_entity.id
_entity.type
_entity.pdbx_description
1 polymer ?
#
loop_
_entity_poly.entity_id
_entity_poly.type
_entity_poly.pdbx_seq_one_letter_code
_entity_poly.pdbx_strand_id
1 'polypeptide(L)'
;MRQQSVTANGDKLEVFGDYLGTSLQAEAWFQVLPTMNRATWIVFVTVFEACWPPVKIVEKTKAEYEKELLDHKLQHMEVRKKTTLYDCECWMHIAWAMKTLQLATSVGIAQSTSMIWQVRSTLPDIVKDLLKDEEYTNWTEFAKAVTELKGSRLVEKQEQHNQQTQELNALKTDLACICQ
;
A
#
# COMPACT_ATOMS: atom_id res chain seq x y z
N MET A 1 -5.90 -15.95 16.11
CA MET A 1 -5.35 -16.52 17.35
C MET A 1 -5.54 -15.50 18.48
N ARG A 2 -5.76 -15.99 19.71
CA ARG A 2 -6.22 -15.21 20.88
C ARG A 2 -5.21 -14.13 21.29
N GLN A 3 -5.65 -12.88 21.41
CA GLN A 3 -4.96 -11.86 22.21
C GLN A 3 -5.02 -12.28 23.68
N GLN A 4 -3.91 -12.75 24.24
CA GLN A 4 -3.74 -12.80 25.68
C GLN A 4 -3.21 -11.44 26.12
N SER A 5 -3.94 -10.78 27.02
CA SER A 5 -3.53 -9.56 27.68
C SER A 5 -2.31 -9.86 28.58
N VAL A 6 -1.11 -9.62 28.07
CA VAL A 6 0.15 -9.86 28.80
C VAL A 6 0.34 -8.76 29.87
N THR A 7 -0.01 -9.05 31.12
CA THR A 7 0.07 -8.11 32.25
C THR A 7 1.22 -8.37 33.21
N ALA A 8 1.94 -9.50 33.13
CA ALA A 8 3.13 -9.76 33.94
C ALA A 8 4.44 -9.55 33.17
N ASN A 9 5.48 -9.01 33.83
CA ASN A 9 6.74 -8.64 33.20
C ASN A 9 7.55 -9.85 32.66
N GLY A 10 7.41 -11.03 33.27
CA GLY A 10 8.05 -12.26 32.80
C GLY A 10 7.48 -12.74 31.47
N ASP A 11 6.15 -12.77 31.37
CA ASP A 11 5.41 -13.19 30.17
C ASP A 11 5.75 -12.33 28.94
N LYS A 12 6.07 -11.04 29.12
CA LYS A 12 6.46 -10.13 28.01
C LYS A 12 7.80 -10.49 27.38
N LEU A 13 8.74 -11.02 28.16
CA LEU A 13 10.10 -11.35 27.69
C LEU A 13 10.14 -12.70 27.00
N GLU A 14 9.38 -13.68 27.50
CA GLU A 14 9.21 -14.97 26.83
C GLU A 14 8.53 -14.77 25.47
N VAL A 15 7.44 -14.00 25.45
CA VAL A 15 6.74 -13.64 24.21
C VAL A 15 7.63 -12.85 23.25
N PHE A 16 8.51 -11.96 23.74
CA PHE A 16 9.45 -11.23 22.87
C PHE A 16 10.44 -12.18 22.17
N GLY A 17 10.93 -13.21 22.87
CA GLY A 17 11.79 -14.24 22.28
C GLY A 17 11.15 -14.94 21.10
N ASP A 18 9.85 -15.25 21.20
CA ASP A 18 9.09 -15.89 20.12
C ASP A 18 8.91 -14.99 18.87
N TYR A 19 9.01 -13.67 19.02
CA TYR A 19 8.90 -12.69 17.93
C TYR A 19 10.23 -12.36 17.24
N LEU A 20 11.37 -12.80 17.76
CA LEU A 20 12.70 -12.51 17.17
C LEU A 20 12.98 -13.24 15.84
N GLY A 21 12.03 -14.09 15.40
CA GLY A 21 11.86 -14.58 14.03
C GLY A 21 13.14 -14.64 13.20
N THR A 22 13.95 -15.68 13.40
CA THR A 22 15.10 -16.06 12.56
C THR A 22 16.07 -14.93 12.20
N SER A 23 16.13 -13.87 13.00
CA SER A 23 17.18 -12.86 12.88
C SER A 23 18.40 -13.33 13.67
N LEU A 24 19.34 -13.99 12.98
CA LEU A 24 20.55 -14.56 13.57
C LEU A 24 21.26 -13.60 14.54
N GLN A 25 21.22 -12.29 14.29
CA GLN A 25 21.87 -11.29 15.13
C GLN A 25 21.06 -10.92 16.38
N ALA A 26 19.75 -10.69 16.28
CA ALA A 26 18.95 -10.29 17.45
C ALA A 26 18.65 -11.48 18.36
N GLU A 27 18.48 -12.66 17.79
CA GLU A 27 18.34 -13.90 18.55
C GLU A 27 19.65 -14.28 19.28
N ALA A 28 20.80 -14.23 18.60
CA ALA A 28 22.09 -14.51 19.24
C ALA A 28 22.38 -13.50 20.37
N TRP A 29 22.08 -12.21 20.14
CA TRP A 29 22.18 -11.17 21.17
C TRP A 29 21.24 -11.45 22.34
N PHE A 30 19.98 -11.79 22.06
CA PHE A 30 19.00 -12.08 23.10
C PHE A 30 19.43 -13.29 23.93
N GLN A 31 19.98 -14.35 23.33
CA GLN A 31 20.44 -15.55 24.06
C GLN A 31 21.60 -15.27 25.02
N VAL A 32 22.56 -14.42 24.65
CA VAL A 32 23.72 -14.07 25.50
C VAL A 32 23.44 -12.93 26.48
N LEU A 33 22.24 -12.35 26.46
CA LEU A 33 21.89 -11.22 27.32
C LEU A 33 21.82 -11.65 28.80
N PRO A 34 22.57 -11.01 29.72
CA PRO A 34 22.58 -11.40 31.13
C PRO A 34 21.21 -11.40 31.79
N THR A 35 20.96 -12.31 32.74
CA THR A 35 19.67 -12.42 33.46
C THR A 35 19.26 -11.11 34.13
N MET A 36 20.22 -10.34 34.65
CA MET A 36 19.97 -9.00 35.21
C MET A 36 19.39 -8.01 34.19
N ASN A 37 19.76 -8.14 32.91
CA ASN A 37 19.27 -7.31 31.82
C ASN A 37 17.90 -7.77 31.29
N ARG A 38 17.40 -8.92 31.77
CA ARG A 38 16.05 -9.45 31.53
C ARG A 38 15.19 -9.43 32.80
N ALA A 39 15.62 -8.75 33.86
CA ALA A 39 14.91 -8.76 35.14
C ALA A 39 13.58 -7.99 35.09
N THR A 40 13.50 -6.94 34.27
CA THR A 40 12.28 -6.15 34.05
C THR A 40 12.20 -5.70 32.60
N TRP A 41 10.97 -5.43 32.14
CA TRP A 41 10.74 -4.89 30.80
C TRP A 41 11.48 -3.56 30.57
N ILE A 42 11.55 -2.69 31.59
CA ILE A 42 12.23 -1.39 31.49
C ILE A 42 13.74 -1.55 31.27
N VAL A 43 14.38 -2.42 32.06
CA VAL A 43 15.81 -2.71 31.93
C VAL A 43 16.09 -3.37 30.57
N PHE A 44 15.23 -4.31 30.16
CA PHE A 44 15.35 -4.96 28.86
C PHE A 44 15.26 -3.97 27.70
N VAL A 45 14.24 -3.10 27.67
CA VAL A 45 14.07 -2.06 26.65
C VAL A 45 15.27 -1.13 26.61
N THR A 46 15.82 -0.74 27.75
CA THR A 46 17.01 0.13 27.82
C THR A 46 18.22 -0.51 27.13
N VAL A 47 18.46 -1.81 27.37
CA VAL A 47 19.60 -2.52 26.76
C VAL A 47 19.32 -2.84 25.29
N PHE A 48 18.06 -3.10 24.92
CA PHE A 48 17.63 -3.25 23.54
C PHE A 48 17.87 -1.97 22.73
N GLU A 49 17.42 -0.81 23.23
CA GLU A 49 17.63 0.49 22.58
C GLU A 49 19.11 0.91 22.56
N ALA A 50 19.95 0.40 23.44
CA ALA A 50 21.40 0.61 23.35
C ALA A 50 22.03 -0.17 22.18
N CYS A 51 21.54 -1.38 21.89
CA CYS A 51 22.04 -2.24 20.81
C CYS A 51 21.40 -1.93 19.45
N TRP A 52 20.13 -1.54 19.46
CA TRP A 52 19.42 -0.98 18.32
C TRP A 52 18.90 0.40 18.70
N PRO A 53 19.76 1.44 18.65
CA PRO A 53 19.32 2.81 18.83
C PRO A 53 18.12 3.05 17.93
N PRO A 54 17.01 3.61 18.44
CA PRO A 54 15.91 3.98 17.58
C PRO A 54 16.49 4.87 16.48
N VAL A 55 16.53 4.32 15.27
CA VAL A 55 16.92 5.09 14.10
C VAL A 55 16.00 6.29 14.13
N LYS A 56 16.56 7.51 14.14
CA LYS A 56 15.77 8.70 13.86
C LYS A 56 15.16 8.48 12.48
N ILE A 57 13.93 7.97 12.47
CA ILE A 57 13.09 8.02 11.29
C ILE A 57 13.01 9.52 11.05
N VAL A 58 13.66 9.98 9.99
CA VAL A 58 13.39 11.31 9.47
C VAL A 58 11.92 11.24 9.12
N GLU A 59 11.08 11.75 10.03
CA GLU A 59 9.65 11.82 9.83
C GLU A 59 9.49 12.64 8.57
N LYS A 60 8.99 11.99 7.51
CA LYS A 60 8.77 12.65 6.23
C LYS A 60 7.93 13.88 6.52
N THR A 61 8.40 15.01 6.03
CA THR A 61 7.65 16.25 6.10
C THR A 61 6.32 16.08 5.35
N LYS A 62 5.33 16.91 5.70
CA LYS A 62 4.06 16.94 4.97
C LYS A 62 4.26 17.08 3.45
N ALA A 63 5.20 17.93 3.03
CA ALA A 63 5.53 18.13 1.62
C ALA A 63 6.09 16.86 0.94
N GLU A 64 6.89 16.06 1.66
CA GLU A 64 7.39 14.79 1.14
C GLU A 64 6.26 13.76 0.99
N TYR A 65 5.31 13.72 1.93
CA TYR A 65 4.12 12.87 1.79
C TYR A 65 3.20 13.34 0.66
N GLU A 66 3.01 14.65 0.48
CA GLU A 66 2.26 15.21 -0.65
C GLU A 66 2.89 14.83 -1.99
N LYS A 67 4.23 14.92 -2.07
CA LYS A 67 4.97 14.47 -3.25
C LYS A 67 4.79 12.97 -3.48
N GLU A 68 4.96 12.14 -2.44
CA GLU A 68 4.77 10.69 -2.54
C GLU A 68 3.34 10.34 -2.99
N LEU A 69 2.33 11.06 -2.50
CA LEU A 69 0.93 10.87 -2.91
C LEU A 69 0.74 11.13 -4.42
N LEU A 70 1.31 12.20 -4.96
CA LEU A 70 1.20 12.54 -6.38
C LEU A 70 2.05 11.63 -7.29
N ASP A 71 3.17 11.13 -6.78
CA ASP A 71 4.05 10.20 -7.49
C ASP A 71 3.55 8.75 -7.45
N HIS A 72 2.66 8.41 -6.50
CA HIS A 72 2.07 7.08 -6.36
C HIS A 72 0.99 6.81 -7.42
N LYS A 73 1.43 6.49 -8.63
CA LYS A 73 0.55 6.26 -9.79
C LYS A 73 0.26 4.79 -10.03
N LEU A 74 -1.00 4.48 -10.34
CA LEU A 74 -1.40 3.18 -10.83
C LEU A 74 -1.13 3.11 -12.34
N GLN A 75 -0.17 2.29 -12.76
CA GLN A 75 0.15 2.16 -14.17
C GLN A 75 -0.92 1.38 -14.92
N HIS A 76 -1.21 1.77 -16.16
CA HIS A 76 -2.20 1.09 -17.01
C HIS A 76 -1.91 -0.42 -17.15
N MET A 77 -0.65 -0.80 -17.31
CA MET A 77 -0.25 -2.21 -17.43
C MET A 77 -0.40 -3.04 -16.14
N GLU A 78 -0.58 -2.37 -15.00
CA GLU A 78 -0.65 -2.99 -13.68
C GLU A 78 -2.08 -3.20 -13.18
N VAL A 79 -3.07 -2.50 -13.77
CA VAL A 79 -4.49 -2.57 -13.37
C VAL A 79 -5.02 -4.01 -13.31
N ARG A 80 -4.58 -4.87 -14.23
CA ARG A 80 -4.97 -6.29 -14.34
C ARG A 80 -4.13 -7.25 -13.51
N LYS A 81 -3.12 -6.76 -12.80
CA LYS A 81 -2.22 -7.61 -12.03
C LYS A 81 -2.79 -7.82 -10.64
N LYS A 82 -2.53 -9.01 -10.12
CA LYS A 82 -2.65 -9.26 -8.70
C LYS A 82 -1.32 -8.96 -8.03
N THR A 83 -1.39 -8.57 -6.77
CA THR A 83 -0.26 -8.31 -5.90
C THR A 83 -0.56 -8.89 -4.52
N THR A 84 0.46 -9.02 -3.70
CA THR A 84 0.31 -9.47 -2.32
C THR A 84 0.36 -8.26 -1.40
N LEU A 85 -0.70 -8.07 -0.61
CA LEU A 85 -0.79 -7.05 0.42
C LEU A 85 -1.07 -7.76 1.75
N TYR A 86 -0.19 -7.60 2.75
CA TYR A 86 -0.29 -8.28 4.05
C TYR A 86 -0.54 -9.80 3.91
N ASP A 87 0.28 -10.46 3.09
CA ASP A 87 0.18 -11.90 2.78
C ASP A 87 -1.14 -12.35 2.14
N CYS A 88 -1.98 -11.40 1.70
CA CYS A 88 -3.23 -11.65 1.01
C CYS A 88 -3.11 -11.23 -0.45
N GLU A 89 -3.46 -12.15 -1.37
CA GLU A 89 -3.55 -11.83 -2.80
C GLU A 89 -4.73 -10.89 -3.04
N CYS A 90 -4.46 -9.73 -3.64
CA CYS A 90 -5.47 -8.75 -4.03
C CYS A 90 -5.14 -8.15 -5.39
N TRP A 91 -6.11 -7.44 -5.98
CA TRP A 91 -5.87 -6.72 -7.23
C TRP A 91 -5.03 -5.47 -6.99
N MET A 92 -4.21 -5.08 -7.97
CA MET A 92 -3.31 -3.93 -7.84
C MET A 92 -4.04 -2.64 -7.49
N HIS A 93 -5.24 -2.41 -8.05
CA HIS A 93 -6.03 -1.21 -7.75
C HIS A 93 -6.46 -1.13 -6.28
N ILE A 94 -6.64 -2.29 -5.62
CA ILE A 94 -6.95 -2.36 -4.19
C ILE A 94 -5.72 -1.93 -3.37
N ALA A 95 -4.57 -2.54 -3.64
CA ALA A 95 -3.32 -2.20 -2.95
C ALA A 95 -2.95 -0.72 -3.14
N TRP A 96 -3.09 -0.22 -4.37
CA TRP A 96 -2.89 1.19 -4.71
C TRP A 96 -3.84 2.11 -3.92
N ALA A 97 -5.14 1.80 -3.87
CA ALA A 97 -6.11 2.64 -3.17
C ALA A 97 -5.85 2.69 -1.67
N MET A 98 -5.47 1.56 -1.06
CA MET A 98 -5.11 1.50 0.36
C MET A 98 -3.85 2.33 0.66
N LYS A 99 -2.81 2.21 -0.16
CA LYS A 99 -1.59 3.02 0.00
C LYS A 99 -1.86 4.52 -0.22
N THR A 100 -2.69 4.85 -1.20
CA THR A 100 -3.12 6.23 -1.48
C THR A 100 -3.85 6.83 -0.27
N LEU A 101 -4.79 6.10 0.34
CA LEU A 101 -5.48 6.53 1.55
C LEU A 101 -4.52 6.70 2.74
N GLN A 102 -3.54 5.80 2.89
CA GLN A 102 -2.51 5.91 3.91
C GLN A 102 -1.68 7.20 3.75
N LEU A 103 -1.28 7.53 2.52
CA LEU A 103 -0.55 8.76 2.21
C LEU A 103 -1.40 10.00 2.48
N ALA A 104 -2.66 10.03 2.03
CA ALA A 104 -3.59 11.12 2.33
C ALA A 104 -3.82 11.32 3.84
N THR A 105 -3.84 10.22 4.60
CA THR A 105 -3.92 10.25 6.08
C THR A 105 -2.64 10.83 6.68
N SER A 106 -1.48 10.46 6.15
CA SER A 106 -0.16 10.96 6.62
C SER A 106 0.01 12.47 6.36
N VAL A 107 -0.59 13.00 5.28
CA VAL A 107 -0.64 14.43 4.98
C VAL A 107 -1.68 15.18 5.85
N GLY A 108 -2.63 14.46 6.46
CA GLY A 108 -3.73 15.03 7.24
C GLY A 108 -4.90 15.54 6.40
N ILE A 109 -5.06 15.05 5.17
CA ILE A 109 -6.12 15.50 4.23
C ILE A 109 -7.24 14.47 4.05
N ALA A 110 -7.21 13.35 4.78
CA ALA A 110 -8.12 12.22 4.57
C ALA A 110 -9.63 12.57 4.59
N GLN A 111 -10.02 13.58 5.36
CA GLN A 111 -11.41 14.06 5.48
C GLN A 111 -11.74 15.24 4.55
N SER A 112 -10.83 15.59 3.64
CA SER A 112 -11.00 16.71 2.70
C SER A 112 -11.00 16.21 1.26
N THR A 113 -11.40 17.08 0.33
CA THR A 113 -11.34 16.86 -1.12
C THR A 113 -9.99 17.21 -1.73
N SER A 114 -9.05 17.73 -0.92
CA SER A 114 -7.75 18.21 -1.37
C SER A 114 -7.01 17.15 -2.18
N MET A 115 -6.53 17.52 -3.36
CA MET A 115 -5.72 16.69 -4.27
C MET A 115 -6.41 15.44 -4.85
N ILE A 116 -7.67 15.15 -4.51
CA ILE A 116 -8.41 14.00 -5.08
C ILE A 116 -8.49 14.10 -6.60
N TRP A 117 -8.86 15.28 -7.11
CA TRP A 117 -8.95 15.51 -8.56
C TRP A 117 -7.61 15.31 -9.27
N GLN A 118 -6.50 15.75 -8.65
CA GLN A 118 -5.17 15.59 -9.21
C GLN A 118 -4.80 14.11 -9.31
N VAL A 119 -4.97 13.34 -8.23
CA VAL A 119 -4.69 11.90 -8.24
C VAL A 119 -5.62 11.16 -9.20
N ARG A 120 -6.92 11.46 -9.19
CA ARG A 120 -7.89 10.89 -10.13
C ARG A 120 -7.49 11.15 -11.58
N SER A 121 -7.00 12.33 -11.93
CA SER A 121 -6.60 12.66 -13.31
C SER A 121 -5.48 11.75 -13.84
N THR A 122 -4.63 11.24 -12.95
CA THR A 122 -3.53 10.33 -13.29
C THR A 122 -3.93 8.87 -13.40
N LEU A 123 -5.16 8.52 -13.00
CA LEU A 123 -5.63 7.14 -13.10
C LEU A 123 -5.79 6.71 -14.57
N PRO A 124 -5.58 5.42 -14.88
CA PRO A 124 -5.90 4.85 -16.17
C PRO A 124 -7.39 5.05 -16.52
N ASP A 125 -7.69 5.33 -17.79
CA ASP A 125 -9.05 5.62 -18.26
C ASP A 125 -10.04 4.49 -17.92
N ILE A 126 -9.60 3.24 -18.04
CA ILE A 126 -10.39 2.06 -17.69
C ILE A 126 -10.85 2.08 -16.22
N VAL A 127 -10.01 2.58 -15.31
CA VAL A 127 -10.37 2.74 -13.89
C VAL A 127 -11.32 3.93 -13.73
N LYS A 128 -11.00 5.08 -14.33
CA LYS A 128 -11.83 6.30 -14.26
C LYS A 128 -13.25 6.06 -14.74
N ASP A 129 -13.42 5.34 -15.84
CA ASP A 129 -14.73 5.07 -16.41
C ASP A 129 -15.60 4.11 -15.58
N LEU A 130 -14.97 3.28 -14.74
CA LEU A 130 -15.69 2.34 -13.87
C LEU A 130 -16.04 2.95 -12.52
N LEU A 131 -15.46 4.09 -12.17
CA LEU A 131 -15.84 4.87 -11.01
C LEU A 131 -17.19 5.54 -11.28
N LYS A 132 -18.14 5.35 -10.36
CA LYS A 132 -19.53 5.81 -10.51
C LYS A 132 -19.66 7.33 -10.39
N ASP A 133 -18.81 7.93 -9.56
CA ASP A 133 -18.88 9.34 -9.22
C ASP A 133 -17.70 10.08 -9.84
N GLU A 134 -17.95 11.30 -10.30
CA GLU A 134 -16.91 12.21 -10.79
C GLU A 134 -16.24 12.96 -9.63
N GLU A 135 -16.97 13.15 -8.53
CA GLU A 135 -16.55 13.87 -7.34
C GLU A 135 -16.74 13.02 -6.08
N TYR A 136 -15.82 13.15 -5.14
CA TYR A 136 -15.84 12.45 -3.85
C TYR A 136 -15.68 13.47 -2.72
N THR A 137 -16.39 13.28 -1.61
CA THR A 137 -16.36 14.28 -0.52
C THR A 137 -15.10 14.18 0.34
N ASN A 138 -14.43 13.03 0.33
CA ASN A 138 -13.21 12.78 1.07
C ASN A 138 -12.40 11.59 0.50
N TRP A 139 -11.17 11.42 0.97
CA TRP A 139 -10.28 10.34 0.50
C TRP A 139 -10.76 8.95 0.88
N THR A 140 -11.52 8.82 1.97
CA THR A 140 -12.06 7.52 2.40
C THR A 140 -13.09 7.02 1.39
N GLU A 141 -13.98 7.90 0.93
CA GLU A 141 -14.96 7.58 -0.12
C GLU A 141 -14.29 7.27 -1.46
N PHE A 142 -13.31 8.08 -1.87
CA PHE A 142 -12.58 7.85 -3.11
C PHE A 142 -11.84 6.51 -3.10
N ALA A 143 -11.07 6.24 -2.05
CA ALA A 143 -10.34 4.98 -1.91
C ALA A 143 -11.30 3.78 -1.85
N LYS A 144 -12.41 3.90 -1.12
CA LYS A 144 -13.46 2.88 -1.06
C LYS A 144 -14.01 2.58 -2.44
N ALA A 145 -14.41 3.60 -3.20
CA ALA A 145 -14.94 3.43 -4.55
C ALA A 145 -13.97 2.70 -5.48
N VAL A 146 -12.66 2.99 -5.38
CA VAL A 146 -11.64 2.27 -6.14
C VAL A 146 -11.53 0.82 -5.66
N THR A 147 -11.44 0.57 -4.35
CA THR A 147 -11.31 -0.81 -3.82
C THR A 147 -12.51 -1.71 -4.16
N GLU A 148 -13.70 -1.14 -4.28
CA GLU A 148 -14.94 -1.86 -4.61
C GLU A 148 -15.06 -2.20 -6.10
N LEU A 149 -14.16 -1.68 -6.96
CA LEU A 149 -14.12 -2.06 -8.36
C LEU A 149 -13.83 -3.57 -8.49
N LYS A 150 -14.68 -4.26 -9.27
CA LYS A 150 -14.50 -5.67 -9.57
C LYS A 150 -13.33 -5.84 -10.54
N GLY A 151 -12.28 -6.55 -10.11
CA GLY A 151 -11.12 -6.86 -10.95
C GLY A 151 -11.48 -7.51 -12.28
N SER A 152 -12.49 -8.38 -12.33
CA SER A 152 -12.96 -8.99 -13.57
C SER A 152 -13.47 -7.96 -14.60
N ARG A 153 -14.18 -6.91 -14.15
CA ARG A 153 -14.66 -5.83 -15.03
C ARG A 153 -13.52 -4.98 -15.58
N LEU A 154 -12.45 -4.79 -14.79
CA LEU A 154 -11.25 -4.09 -15.26
C LEU A 154 -10.56 -4.89 -16.38
N VAL A 155 -10.51 -6.21 -16.26
CA VAL A 155 -9.98 -7.11 -17.30
C VAL A 155 -10.85 -7.08 -18.56
N GLU A 156 -12.17 -7.27 -18.42
CA GLU A 156 -13.12 -7.24 -19.54
C GLU A 156 -13.05 -5.93 -20.32
N LYS A 157 -13.05 -4.79 -19.61
CA LYS A 157 -13.00 -3.47 -20.25
C LYS A 157 -11.68 -3.21 -20.97
N GLN A 158 -10.57 -3.72 -20.45
CA GLN A 158 -9.29 -3.66 -21.14
C GLN A 158 -9.27 -4.47 -22.43
N GLU A 159 -9.85 -5.67 -22.42
CA GLU A 159 -9.94 -6.54 -23.59
C GLU A 159 -10.75 -5.87 -24.70
N GLN A 160 -11.88 -5.24 -24.34
CA GLN A 160 -12.67 -4.43 -25.28
C GLN A 160 -11.86 -3.30 -25.91
N HIS A 161 -11.10 -2.54 -25.10
CA HIS A 161 -10.26 -1.45 -25.61
C HIS A 161 -9.16 -1.96 -26.56
N ASN A 162 -8.58 -3.13 -26.25
CA ASN A 162 -7.57 -3.76 -27.11
C ASN A 162 -8.15 -4.23 -28.44
N GLN A 163 -9.34 -4.83 -28.43
CA GLN A 163 -10.05 -5.24 -29.65
C GLN A 163 -10.36 -4.03 -30.54
N GLN A 164 -10.93 -2.97 -29.96
CA GLN A 164 -11.22 -1.73 -30.69
C GLN A 164 -9.96 -1.10 -31.28
N THR A 165 -8.85 -1.13 -30.54
CA THR A 165 -7.56 -0.62 -31.02
C THR A 165 -7.03 -1.47 -32.20
N GLN A 166 -7.17 -2.79 -32.14
CA GLN A 166 -6.78 -3.69 -33.22
C GLN A 166 -7.62 -3.46 -34.48
N GLU A 167 -8.94 -3.36 -34.34
CA GLU A 167 -9.85 -3.07 -35.47
C GLU A 167 -9.54 -1.72 -36.11
N LEU A 168 -9.32 -0.67 -35.31
CA LEU A 168 -8.96 0.64 -35.82
C LEU A 168 -7.63 0.62 -36.59
N ASN A 169 -6.65 -0.14 -36.09
CA ASN A 169 -5.35 -0.27 -36.76
C ASN A 169 -5.46 -1.10 -38.05
N ALA A 170 -6.29 -2.14 -38.08
CA ALA A 170 -6.57 -2.91 -39.29
C ALA A 170 -7.21 -2.01 -40.37
N LEU A 171 -8.26 -1.25 -40.02
CA LEU A 171 -8.91 -0.30 -40.94
C LEU A 171 -7.95 0.77 -41.47
N LYS A 172 -7.07 1.31 -40.60
CA LYS A 172 -6.04 2.26 -41.03
C LYS A 172 -5.05 1.65 -42.02
N THR A 173 -4.68 0.38 -41.80
CA THR A 173 -3.76 -0.35 -42.69
C THR A 173 -4.42 -0.58 -44.04
N ASP A 174 -5.68 -1.02 -44.07
CA ASP A 174 -6.44 -1.25 -45.29
C ASP A 174 -6.62 0.05 -46.10
N LEU A 175 -6.94 1.16 -45.44
CA LEU A 175 -7.01 2.48 -46.09
C LEU A 175 -5.67 2.90 -46.69
N ALA A 176 -4.55 2.66 -46.00
CA ALA A 176 -3.22 2.98 -46.52
C ALA A 176 -2.88 2.15 -47.77
N CYS A 177 -3.28 0.87 -47.81
CA CYS A 177 -3.12 0.01 -48.98
C CYS A 177 -3.99 0.42 -50.17
N ILE A 178 -5.18 1.00 -49.94
CA ILE A 178 -6.06 1.49 -51.01
C ILE A 178 -5.58 2.83 -51.60
N CYS A 179 -4.84 3.63 -50.81
CA CYS A 179 -4.33 4.93 -51.24
C CYS A 179 -2.95 4.88 -51.93
N GLN A 180 -2.38 3.68 -52.15
CA GLN A 180 -1.13 3.43 -52.88
C GLN A 180 -1.39 2.92 -54.29
#